data_AF-A0A327KUC1-F1
#
_entry.id   AF-A0A327KUC1-F1
#
_cell.length_a   1.000
_cell.length_b   1.000
_cell.length_c   1.000
_cell.angle_alpha   90.00
_cell.angle_beta   90.00
_cell.angle_gamma   90.00
#
_symmetry.space_group_name_H-M   'P 1'
#
loop_
_entity.id
_entity.type
_entity.pdbx_description
1 polymer ?
#
loop_
_entity_poly.entity_id
_entity_poly.type
_entity_poly.pdbx_seq_one_letter_code
_entity_poly.pdbx_strand_id
1 'polypeptide(L)'
;MNASVQPPSCFVLPETAPFSPEQRAWLGSFFAALAAPGTAPVPVDAPAGASGAASESGLADNDDAPWHDPAMPLAERQALAAERPIAPRLMAAMAQQDCGQCGYTCAAYANALATGAEARLNLCAPGGKETFRAVKALAGEIGADAPAPSIAPALGEASPAPAAERGYSREAPVEAVFVGRRRLNGAGSEKETFHIELDLSDTGVTYTVGDSLGVFATNAPGLVDAVIAQLGARPEGLVGGKPLHQVLSREVSLGAAPDALFQLFSYVTGGALRQKARALAAGEDPDGDAAHLDVLGALIKFGVRPSAEAFVEALDPLQPRLYSISSSPKANPGRVSLTVDAVRYTINRRGRFGVASTYLGERVPAGTRVLVYVQRAHGFGVPENPETPLIMVGPGTGIAPFRAFLQERAATQAPGKNWLFFGHQRRDCDFFYESELNALKSAGVLTRLSLAWSRDGTEKFYVQDRMRELGAELFAWLEQGAHLAVCGDAKRMAKDVERALVDIVEQHGGRSADAAVAYVAALKKAGRYQADVY
;
A
#
# COMPACT_ATOMS: atom_id res chain seq x y z
N MET A 1 -37.50 -59.11 -16.18
CA MET A 1 -37.33 -57.64 -16.23
C MET A 1 -38.39 -57.08 -15.27
N ASN A 2 -38.11 -56.52 -14.09
CA ASN A 2 -36.97 -55.75 -13.63
C ASN A 2 -36.57 -56.17 -12.20
N ALA A 3 -35.28 -56.41 -11.98
CA ALA A 3 -34.70 -56.60 -10.66
C ALA A 3 -34.41 -55.22 -10.05
N SER A 4 -34.92 -54.97 -8.85
CA SER A 4 -34.57 -53.80 -8.04
C SER A 4 -33.13 -53.95 -7.54
N VAL A 5 -32.22 -53.16 -8.10
CA VAL A 5 -30.84 -53.07 -7.62
C VAL A 5 -30.84 -52.21 -6.34
N GLN A 6 -30.47 -52.81 -5.22
CA GLN A 6 -30.15 -52.08 -3.99
C GLN A 6 -28.91 -51.21 -4.21
N PRO A 7 -28.84 -49.98 -3.64
CA PRO A 7 -27.61 -49.18 -3.68
C PRO A 7 -26.53 -49.82 -2.79
N PRO A 8 -25.24 -49.76 -3.17
CA PRO A 8 -24.17 -50.36 -2.38
C PRO A 8 -23.82 -49.52 -1.15
N SER A 9 -23.83 -50.20 0.00
CA SER A 9 -22.93 -50.12 1.16
C SER A 9 -22.20 -48.80 1.47
N CYS A 10 -22.53 -48.28 2.66
CA CYS A 10 -21.77 -47.35 3.50
C CYS A 10 -20.24 -47.60 3.46
N PHE A 11 -19.44 -46.56 3.22
CA PHE A 11 -17.98 -46.60 3.35
C PHE A 11 -17.62 -46.72 4.83
N VAL A 12 -17.25 -47.92 5.28
CA VAL A 12 -16.74 -48.15 6.64
C VAL A 12 -15.22 -48.16 6.60
N LEU A 13 -14.59 -47.21 7.28
CA LEU A 13 -13.14 -47.19 7.51
C LEU A 13 -12.75 -48.39 8.39
N PRO A 14 -11.78 -49.24 7.98
CA PRO A 14 -11.31 -50.34 8.79
C PRO A 14 -10.73 -49.86 10.13
N GLU A 15 -10.99 -50.59 11.23
CA GLU A 15 -10.45 -50.24 12.56
C GLU A 15 -8.91 -50.25 12.61
N THR A 16 -8.27 -50.94 11.67
CA THR A 16 -6.82 -51.02 11.49
C THR A 16 -6.21 -49.83 10.76
N ALA A 17 -7.01 -48.87 10.27
CA ALA A 17 -6.51 -47.70 9.56
C ALA A 17 -5.80 -46.72 10.52
N PRO A 18 -4.62 -46.18 10.19
CA PRO A 18 -3.77 -45.41 11.10
C PRO A 18 -4.23 -43.95 11.27
N PHE A 19 -5.49 -43.75 11.67
CA PHE A 19 -6.11 -42.44 11.87
C PHE A 19 -6.49 -42.24 13.33
N SER A 20 -6.33 -41.00 13.85
CA SER A 20 -6.80 -40.63 15.19
C SER A 20 -8.34 -40.70 15.29
N PRO A 21 -8.91 -40.75 16.51
CA PRO A 21 -10.36 -40.70 16.69
C PRO A 21 -11.02 -39.48 16.03
N GLU A 22 -10.40 -38.29 16.11
CA GLU A 22 -10.94 -37.09 15.45
C GLU A 22 -10.88 -37.18 13.93
N GLN A 23 -9.76 -37.70 13.38
CA GLN A 23 -9.60 -37.90 11.93
C GLN A 23 -10.62 -38.90 11.37
N ARG A 24 -10.93 -39.96 12.14
CA ARG A 24 -11.96 -40.94 11.76
C ARG A 24 -13.35 -40.33 11.74
N ALA A 25 -13.70 -39.50 12.72
CA ALA A 25 -14.98 -38.81 12.77
C ALA A 25 -15.16 -37.81 11.61
N TRP A 26 -14.09 -37.08 11.26
CA TRP A 26 -14.06 -36.19 10.10
C TRP A 26 -14.19 -36.97 8.79
N LEU A 27 -13.39 -38.02 8.58
CA LEU A 27 -13.45 -38.85 7.36
C LEU A 27 -14.82 -39.52 7.20
N GLY A 28 -15.44 -39.99 8.28
CA GLY A 28 -16.79 -40.54 8.25
C GLY A 28 -17.83 -39.52 7.76
N SER A 29 -17.72 -38.28 8.23
CA SER A 29 -18.59 -37.17 7.80
C SER A 29 -18.32 -36.76 6.35
N PHE A 30 -17.05 -36.76 5.93
CA PHE A 30 -16.63 -36.46 4.56
C PHE A 30 -17.16 -37.49 3.54
N PHE A 31 -17.00 -38.79 3.81
CA PHE A 31 -17.52 -39.84 2.92
C PHE A 31 -19.06 -39.89 2.91
N ALA A 32 -19.71 -39.55 4.02
CA ALA A 32 -21.17 -39.42 4.06
C ALA A 32 -21.67 -38.26 3.18
N ALA A 33 -20.96 -37.12 3.17
CA ALA A 33 -21.27 -35.99 2.29
C ALA A 33 -21.02 -36.32 0.81
N LEU A 34 -19.98 -37.11 0.51
CA LEU A 34 -19.65 -37.55 -0.86
C LEU A 34 -20.69 -38.52 -1.44
N ALA A 35 -21.37 -39.28 -0.58
CA ALA A 35 -22.39 -40.26 -0.97
C ALA A 35 -23.81 -39.65 -1.15
N ALA A 36 -24.00 -38.37 -0.81
CA ALA A 36 -25.29 -37.68 -0.97
C ALA A 36 -25.43 -37.11 -2.40
N PRO A 37 -26.47 -37.48 -3.17
CA PRO A 37 -26.64 -36.96 -4.52
C PRO A 37 -27.06 -35.49 -4.52
N GLY A 38 -26.24 -34.62 -5.13
CA GLY A 38 -26.65 -33.24 -5.48
C GLY A 38 -25.99 -32.09 -4.71
N THR A 39 -25.01 -32.35 -3.84
CA THR A 39 -24.24 -31.30 -3.16
C THR A 39 -22.75 -31.41 -3.49
N ALA A 40 -22.18 -30.38 -4.11
CA ALA A 40 -20.73 -30.25 -4.20
C ALA A 40 -20.16 -30.05 -2.77
N PRO A 41 -19.08 -30.76 -2.39
CA PRO A 41 -18.54 -30.65 -1.04
C PRO A 41 -18.02 -29.22 -0.81
N VAL A 42 -18.55 -28.56 0.22
CA VAL A 42 -17.96 -27.35 0.79
C VAL A 42 -16.74 -27.79 1.61
N PRO A 43 -15.56 -27.18 1.46
CA PRO A 43 -14.43 -27.51 2.32
C PRO A 43 -14.78 -27.10 3.76
N VAL A 44 -14.81 -28.07 4.67
CA VAL A 44 -14.90 -27.80 6.11
C VAL A 44 -13.50 -28.01 6.67
N ASP A 45 -12.89 -26.94 7.19
CA ASP A 45 -11.54 -26.97 7.73
C ASP A 45 -11.37 -28.09 8.77
N ALA A 46 -10.27 -28.82 8.67
CA ALA A 46 -9.91 -29.85 9.64
C ALA A 46 -9.60 -29.20 11.00
N PRO A 47 -9.94 -29.85 12.14
CA PRO A 47 -9.71 -29.26 13.44
C PRO A 47 -8.22 -29.08 13.71
N ALA A 48 -7.83 -27.85 14.07
CA ALA A 48 -6.48 -27.44 14.41
C ALA A 48 -6.04 -28.11 15.73
N GLY A 49 -5.07 -29.02 15.63
CA GLY A 49 -4.60 -29.81 16.77
C GLY A 49 -3.23 -30.42 16.56
N ALA A 50 -2.24 -29.63 16.11
CA ALA A 50 -0.82 -29.87 16.37
C ALA A 50 -0.02 -28.62 15.98
N SER A 51 0.51 -27.94 17.00
CA SER A 51 1.45 -26.82 16.87
C SER A 51 2.75 -27.26 16.20
N GLY A 52 3.20 -26.51 15.19
CA GLY A 52 4.60 -26.52 14.72
C GLY A 52 4.87 -27.27 13.42
N ALA A 53 4.19 -26.90 12.33
CA ALA A 53 4.69 -27.16 10.98
C ALA A 53 4.44 -25.91 10.13
N ALA A 54 5.50 -25.35 9.54
CA ALA A 54 5.38 -24.34 8.49
C ALA A 54 4.41 -24.87 7.42
N SER A 55 3.53 -24.03 6.90
CA SER A 55 2.54 -24.46 5.90
C SER A 55 3.25 -25.18 4.75
N GLU A 56 2.93 -26.47 4.53
CA GLU A 56 3.43 -27.25 3.39
C GLU A 56 2.97 -26.66 2.04
N SER A 57 1.97 -25.77 2.04
CA SER A 57 1.69 -24.94 0.88
C SER A 57 2.86 -23.97 0.70
N GLY A 58 3.65 -24.11 -0.38
CA GLY A 58 4.68 -23.15 -0.76
C GLY A 58 4.17 -21.73 -1.12
N LEU A 59 2.93 -21.41 -0.71
CA LEU A 59 2.28 -20.12 -0.79
C LEU A 59 2.67 -19.25 0.41
N ALA A 60 2.69 -17.95 0.19
CA ALA A 60 2.85 -16.94 1.22
C ALA A 60 1.56 -16.78 2.04
N ASP A 61 1.73 -16.58 3.33
CA ASP A 61 0.70 -16.18 4.29
C ASP A 61 1.28 -15.08 5.20
N ASN A 62 0.42 -14.16 5.65
CA ASN A 62 0.77 -13.06 6.53
C ASN A 62 1.07 -13.51 7.97
N ASP A 63 0.48 -14.63 8.41
CA ASP A 63 0.56 -15.09 9.81
C ASP A 63 1.91 -15.73 10.19
N ASP A 64 2.67 -16.29 9.23
CA ASP A 64 4.03 -16.86 9.41
C ASP A 64 5.09 -16.06 8.62
N ALA A 65 4.99 -14.73 8.64
CA ALA A 65 5.88 -13.85 7.90
C ALA A 65 6.66 -12.89 8.83
N PRO A 66 7.76 -13.33 9.48
CA PRO A 66 8.60 -12.45 10.30
C PRO A 66 9.28 -11.33 9.49
N TRP A 67 9.38 -11.50 8.16
CA TRP A 67 9.80 -10.44 7.23
C TRP A 67 8.69 -9.44 6.92
N HIS A 68 7.45 -9.66 7.36
CA HIS A 68 6.31 -8.76 7.19
C HIS A 68 6.31 -7.66 8.27
N ASP A 69 7.44 -6.94 8.35
CA ASP A 69 7.58 -5.66 9.05
C ASP A 69 7.87 -4.53 8.03
N PRO A 70 7.00 -3.51 7.84
CA PRO A 70 7.17 -2.46 6.83
C PRO A 70 8.38 -1.56 7.12
N ALA A 71 8.89 -1.66 8.34
CA ALA A 71 9.98 -0.88 8.83
C ALA A 71 11.34 -1.56 8.55
N MET A 72 11.34 -2.86 8.27
CA MET A 72 12.55 -3.64 8.01
C MET A 72 13.12 -3.37 6.59
N PRO A 73 14.44 -3.10 6.46
CA PRO A 73 15.10 -2.95 5.15
C PRO A 73 14.86 -4.16 4.25
N LEU A 74 14.79 -3.94 2.93
CA LEU A 74 14.53 -4.98 1.95
C LEU A 74 15.51 -6.16 2.07
N ALA A 75 16.81 -5.87 2.15
CA ALA A 75 17.85 -6.90 2.25
C ALA A 75 17.68 -7.80 3.48
N GLU A 76 17.27 -7.24 4.61
CA GLU A 76 17.03 -7.99 5.85
C GLU A 76 15.79 -8.87 5.74
N ARG A 77 14.70 -8.35 5.15
CA ARG A 77 13.49 -9.12 4.86
C ARG A 77 13.78 -10.30 3.94
N GLN A 78 14.55 -10.07 2.88
CA GLN A 78 14.96 -11.13 1.96
C GLN A 78 15.84 -12.19 2.64
N ALA A 79 16.72 -11.79 3.55
CA ALA A 79 17.55 -12.72 4.31
C ALA A 79 16.70 -13.65 5.20
N LEU A 80 15.67 -13.11 5.87
CA LEU A 80 14.74 -13.92 6.69
C LEU A 80 13.92 -14.93 5.87
N ALA A 81 13.65 -14.63 4.60
CA ALA A 81 12.91 -15.50 3.71
C ALA A 81 13.78 -16.39 2.82
N ALA A 82 15.12 -16.30 2.90
CA ALA A 82 16.03 -16.87 1.90
C ALA A 82 15.85 -18.38 1.67
N GLU A 83 15.58 -19.14 2.74
CA GLU A 83 15.39 -20.59 2.69
C GLU A 83 13.91 -21.02 2.50
N ARG A 84 13.00 -20.06 2.36
CA ARG A 84 11.56 -20.33 2.16
C ARG A 84 11.24 -20.56 0.68
N PRO A 85 10.08 -21.18 0.37
CA PRO A 85 9.59 -21.28 -1.01
C PRO A 85 9.46 -19.93 -1.72
N ILE A 86 9.26 -19.96 -3.04
CA ILE A 86 9.32 -18.76 -3.87
C ILE A 86 8.30 -17.69 -3.50
N ALA A 87 7.07 -18.06 -3.11
CA ALA A 87 6.04 -17.08 -2.77
C ALA A 87 6.39 -16.28 -1.49
N PRO A 88 6.79 -16.89 -0.35
CA PRO A 88 7.34 -16.14 0.79
C PRO A 88 8.50 -15.20 0.43
N ARG A 89 9.42 -15.63 -0.44
CA ARG A 89 10.54 -14.80 -0.90
C ARG A 89 10.05 -13.61 -1.74
N LEU A 90 9.07 -13.82 -2.63
CA LEU A 90 8.43 -12.76 -3.41
C LEU A 90 7.70 -11.76 -2.50
N MET A 91 6.99 -12.24 -1.48
CA MET A 91 6.34 -11.41 -0.47
C MET A 91 7.37 -10.58 0.30
N ALA A 92 8.47 -11.20 0.74
CA ALA A 92 9.57 -10.53 1.42
C ALA A 92 10.27 -9.47 0.57
N ALA A 93 10.09 -9.47 -0.76
CA ALA A 93 10.62 -8.45 -1.66
C ALA A 93 9.75 -7.17 -1.75
N MET A 94 8.50 -7.21 -1.26
CA MET A 94 7.53 -6.10 -1.40
C MET A 94 7.76 -5.01 -0.35
N ALA A 95 7.90 -3.75 -0.75
CA ALA A 95 8.35 -2.71 0.19
C ALA A 95 7.32 -2.25 1.21
N GLN A 96 6.11 -1.92 0.76
CA GLN A 96 5.04 -1.43 1.64
C GLN A 96 4.00 -2.52 1.79
N GLN A 97 3.88 -2.99 3.02
CA GLN A 97 3.16 -4.20 3.36
C GLN A 97 1.66 -3.98 3.42
N ASP A 98 0.92 -4.83 2.71
CA ASP A 98 -0.55 -4.83 2.60
C ASP A 98 -1.19 -3.48 2.30
N CYS A 99 -0.45 -2.56 1.68
CA CYS A 99 -0.94 -1.23 1.32
C CYS A 99 -2.03 -1.23 0.25
N GLY A 100 -2.27 -2.38 -0.40
CA GLY A 100 -3.29 -2.54 -1.44
C GLY A 100 -3.00 -1.78 -2.74
N GLN A 101 -1.89 -1.05 -2.90
CA GLN A 101 -1.63 -0.25 -4.12
C GLN A 101 -1.67 -1.06 -5.42
N CYS A 102 -1.28 -2.33 -5.35
CA CYS A 102 -1.29 -3.25 -6.47
C CYS A 102 -2.65 -3.95 -6.69
N GLY A 103 -3.65 -3.72 -5.84
CA GLY A 103 -4.92 -4.44 -5.82
C GLY A 103 -4.89 -5.77 -5.04
N TYR A 104 -3.82 -6.04 -4.32
CA TYR A 104 -3.60 -7.28 -3.57
C TYR A 104 -3.07 -7.01 -2.15
N THR A 105 -3.23 -7.97 -1.25
CA THR A 105 -2.30 -8.13 -0.11
C THR A 105 -0.94 -8.60 -0.62
N CYS A 106 0.12 -8.38 0.15
CA CYS A 106 1.46 -8.79 -0.22
C CYS A 106 1.55 -10.31 -0.44
N ALA A 107 0.93 -11.10 0.44
CA ALA A 107 0.81 -12.54 0.27
C ALA A 107 0.04 -12.91 -1.02
N ALA A 108 -1.11 -12.28 -1.29
CA ALA A 108 -1.91 -12.59 -2.48
C ALA A 108 -1.18 -12.25 -3.79
N TYR A 109 -0.48 -11.12 -3.85
CA TYR A 109 0.33 -10.76 -5.03
C TYR A 109 1.49 -11.75 -5.20
N ALA A 110 2.17 -12.12 -4.11
CA ALA A 110 3.28 -13.07 -4.17
C ALA A 110 2.82 -14.45 -4.68
N ASN A 111 1.65 -14.90 -4.21
CA ASN A 111 1.01 -16.13 -4.65
C ASN A 111 0.59 -16.06 -6.12
N ALA A 112 0.01 -14.95 -6.56
CA ALA A 112 -0.38 -14.75 -7.95
C ALA A 112 0.84 -14.74 -8.90
N LEU A 113 1.96 -14.13 -8.48
CA LEU A 113 3.21 -14.19 -9.22
C LEU A 113 3.78 -15.61 -9.27
N ALA A 114 3.87 -16.29 -8.12
CA ALA A 114 4.42 -17.64 -8.02
C ALA A 114 3.63 -18.68 -8.84
N THR A 115 2.31 -18.49 -8.96
CA THR A 115 1.42 -19.37 -9.74
C THR A 115 1.27 -18.96 -11.20
N GLY A 116 1.84 -17.83 -11.61
CA GLY A 116 1.69 -17.27 -12.96
C GLY A 116 0.32 -16.64 -13.26
N ALA A 117 -0.56 -16.50 -12.25
CA ALA A 117 -1.84 -15.82 -12.38
C ALA A 117 -1.69 -14.29 -12.58
N GLU A 118 -0.55 -13.72 -12.20
CA GLU A 118 -0.16 -12.34 -12.48
C GLU A 118 1.23 -12.32 -13.13
N ALA A 119 1.34 -11.64 -14.27
CA ALA A 119 2.60 -11.54 -15.03
C ALA A 119 3.33 -10.20 -14.81
N ARG A 120 2.62 -9.18 -14.31
CA ARG A 120 3.17 -7.84 -14.09
C ARG A 120 3.99 -7.85 -12.80
N LEU A 121 5.31 -7.78 -12.94
CA LEU A 121 6.25 -7.79 -11.80
C LEU A 121 6.38 -6.44 -11.07
N ASN A 122 5.84 -5.37 -11.67
CA ASN A 122 6.02 -3.99 -11.23
C ASN A 122 4.81 -3.41 -10.47
N LEU A 123 3.87 -4.24 -10.00
CA LEU A 123 2.68 -3.71 -9.33
C LEU A 123 2.96 -3.12 -7.95
N CYS A 124 4.02 -3.58 -7.26
CA CYS A 124 4.45 -3.01 -5.97
C CYS A 124 5.15 -1.66 -6.18
N ALA A 125 4.38 -0.63 -6.51
CA ALA A 125 4.86 0.73 -6.74
C ALA A 125 5.60 1.38 -5.54
N PRO A 126 5.22 1.14 -4.26
CA PRO A 126 5.92 1.76 -3.12
C PRO A 126 7.41 1.45 -3.05
N GLY A 127 7.81 0.25 -3.47
CA GLY A 127 9.20 -0.19 -3.41
C GLY A 127 10.07 0.28 -4.57
N GLY A 128 9.45 0.94 -5.56
CA GLY A 128 10.15 1.48 -6.72
C GLY A 128 11.07 0.45 -7.39
N LYS A 129 12.25 0.93 -7.82
CA LYS A 129 13.22 0.11 -8.56
C LYS A 129 13.79 -1.05 -7.75
N GLU A 130 14.04 -0.84 -6.46
CA GLU A 130 14.70 -1.84 -5.62
C GLU A 130 13.80 -3.08 -5.47
N THR A 131 12.53 -2.87 -5.13
CA THR A 131 11.54 -3.95 -5.10
C THR A 131 11.31 -4.55 -6.48
N PHE A 132 11.21 -3.75 -7.55
CA PHE A 132 11.04 -4.29 -8.89
C PHE A 132 12.20 -5.22 -9.29
N ARG A 133 13.44 -4.85 -9.01
CA ARG A 133 14.62 -5.69 -9.26
C ARG A 133 14.58 -6.97 -8.44
N ALA A 134 14.26 -6.88 -7.15
CA ALA A 134 14.16 -8.03 -6.26
C ALA A 134 13.08 -9.01 -6.74
N VAL A 135 11.87 -8.52 -7.04
CA VAL A 135 10.77 -9.33 -7.56
C VAL A 135 11.14 -9.92 -8.93
N LYS A 136 11.79 -9.16 -9.81
CA LYS A 136 12.23 -9.65 -11.13
C LYS A 136 13.29 -10.75 -11.02
N ALA A 137 14.24 -10.62 -10.11
CA ALA A 137 15.25 -11.64 -9.87
C ALA A 137 14.61 -12.95 -9.40
N LEU A 138 13.71 -12.86 -8.41
CA LEU A 138 12.97 -14.01 -7.88
C LEU A 138 12.02 -14.62 -8.92
N ALA A 139 11.34 -13.81 -9.72
CA ALA A 139 10.47 -14.29 -10.77
C ALA A 139 11.23 -15.10 -11.85
N GLY A 140 12.52 -14.80 -12.07
CA GLY A 140 13.38 -15.58 -12.95
C GLY A 140 13.68 -17.00 -12.43
N GLU A 141 13.48 -17.25 -11.14
CA GLU A 141 13.62 -18.59 -10.52
C GLU A 141 12.35 -19.43 -10.68
N ILE A 142 11.21 -18.80 -11.00
CA ILE A 142 9.93 -19.50 -11.23
C ILE A 142 10.09 -20.36 -12.50
N GLY A 143 10.27 -21.67 -12.30
CA GLY A 143 10.48 -22.65 -13.37
C GLY A 143 11.94 -23.08 -13.59
N ALA A 144 12.91 -22.61 -12.79
CA ALA A 144 14.31 -23.06 -12.87
C ALA A 144 14.53 -24.47 -12.26
N ASP A 145 13.65 -24.93 -11.37
CA ASP A 145 13.67 -26.27 -10.75
C ASP A 145 12.53 -27.21 -11.23
N ALA A 146 11.81 -26.83 -12.28
CA ALA A 146 10.81 -27.71 -12.90
C ALA A 146 11.45 -28.50 -14.06
N PRO A 147 11.26 -29.84 -14.17
CA PRO A 147 11.62 -30.54 -15.38
C PRO A 147 10.88 -29.91 -16.55
N ALA A 148 11.60 -29.69 -17.65
CA ALA A 148 11.14 -28.96 -18.84
C ALA A 148 9.70 -29.33 -19.22
N PRO A 149 8.82 -28.34 -19.48
CA PRO A 149 7.46 -28.64 -19.89
C PRO A 149 7.48 -29.38 -21.23
N SER A 150 6.90 -30.58 -21.24
CA SER A 150 6.50 -31.26 -22.46
C SER A 150 5.56 -30.35 -23.25
N ILE A 151 5.85 -30.16 -24.53
CA ILE A 151 5.03 -29.39 -25.46
C ILE A 151 3.70 -30.12 -25.65
N ALA A 152 2.72 -29.81 -24.81
CA ALA A 152 1.31 -30.05 -25.09
C ALA A 152 0.72 -28.76 -25.70
N PRO A 153 -0.22 -28.87 -26.66
CA PRO A 153 -0.73 -27.70 -27.36
C PRO A 153 -1.51 -26.81 -26.39
N ALA A 154 -1.13 -25.52 -26.35
CA ALA A 154 -1.90 -24.48 -25.70
C ALA A 154 -3.22 -24.27 -26.44
N LEU A 155 -4.34 -24.70 -25.86
CA LEU A 155 -5.65 -24.14 -26.11
C LEU A 155 -6.49 -24.27 -24.83
N GLY A 156 -6.57 -23.14 -24.13
CA GLY A 156 -7.47 -22.87 -23.03
C GLY A 156 -7.26 -21.41 -22.69
N GLU A 157 -8.07 -20.53 -23.29
CA GLU A 157 -8.15 -19.13 -22.90
C GLU A 157 -8.25 -19.09 -21.38
N ALA A 158 -7.26 -18.42 -20.74
CA ALA A 158 -7.34 -18.14 -19.32
C ALA A 158 -8.68 -17.45 -19.08
N SER A 159 -9.54 -18.10 -18.28
CA SER A 159 -10.82 -17.52 -17.87
C SER A 159 -10.54 -16.12 -17.34
N PRO A 160 -11.18 -15.07 -17.89
CA PRO A 160 -10.90 -13.71 -17.44
C PRO A 160 -11.17 -13.65 -15.94
N ALA A 161 -10.20 -13.11 -15.18
CA ALA A 161 -10.43 -12.73 -13.80
C ALA A 161 -11.76 -11.93 -13.75
N PRO A 162 -12.63 -12.16 -12.74
CA PRO A 162 -13.92 -11.49 -12.66
C PRO A 162 -13.71 -9.99 -12.87
N ALA A 163 -14.44 -9.40 -13.82
CA ALA A 163 -14.29 -8.01 -14.20
C ALA A 163 -14.41 -7.15 -12.93
N ALA A 164 -13.32 -6.48 -12.56
CA ALA A 164 -13.26 -5.70 -11.33
C ALA A 164 -14.39 -4.66 -11.32
N GLU A 165 -15.06 -4.56 -10.18
CA GLU A 165 -16.14 -3.59 -9.96
C GLU A 165 -15.62 -2.18 -10.30
N ARG A 166 -16.33 -1.46 -11.19
CA ARG A 166 -15.93 -0.11 -11.60
C ARG A 166 -15.82 0.80 -10.38
N GLY A 167 -14.72 1.51 -10.29
CA GLY A 167 -14.39 2.43 -9.22
C GLY A 167 -13.68 1.79 -8.04
N TYR A 168 -13.42 0.48 -8.04
CA TYR A 168 -12.76 -0.22 -6.93
C TYR A 168 -11.44 -0.90 -7.32
N SER A 169 -10.94 -0.62 -8.52
CA SER A 169 -9.62 -1.06 -8.95
C SER A 169 -8.97 -0.06 -9.90
N ARG A 170 -7.65 -0.16 -10.01
CA ARG A 170 -6.85 0.64 -10.96
C ARG A 170 -7.27 0.34 -12.40
N GLU A 171 -7.62 -0.90 -12.71
CA GLU A 171 -7.98 -1.35 -14.06
C GLU A 171 -9.37 -0.88 -14.49
N ALA A 172 -10.24 -0.56 -13.53
CA ALA A 172 -11.59 -0.09 -13.79
C ALA A 172 -11.89 1.20 -13.02
N PRO A 173 -11.21 2.33 -13.29
CA PRO A 173 -11.44 3.58 -12.58
C PRO A 173 -12.76 4.25 -13.00
N VAL A 174 -13.19 5.24 -12.21
CA VAL A 174 -14.31 6.14 -12.52
C VAL A 174 -13.84 7.59 -12.62
N GLU A 175 -14.63 8.45 -13.26
CA GLU A 175 -14.36 9.88 -13.35
C GLU A 175 -15.04 10.63 -12.18
N ALA A 176 -14.24 11.15 -11.24
CA ALA A 176 -14.70 12.04 -10.19
C ALA A 176 -14.47 13.51 -10.58
N VAL A 177 -15.33 14.43 -10.12
CA VAL A 177 -15.15 15.86 -10.40
C VAL A 177 -14.26 16.46 -9.32
N PHE A 178 -13.12 17.05 -9.70
CA PHE A 178 -12.30 17.82 -8.79
C PHE A 178 -13.05 19.11 -8.39
N VAL A 179 -13.46 19.21 -7.12
CA VAL A 179 -14.25 20.34 -6.62
C VAL A 179 -13.34 21.52 -6.32
N GLY A 180 -12.24 21.26 -5.62
CA GLY A 180 -11.33 22.31 -5.22
C GLY A 180 -10.26 21.84 -4.25
N ARG A 181 -9.48 22.82 -3.82
CA ARG A 181 -8.40 22.66 -2.84
C ARG A 181 -8.32 23.87 -1.93
N ARG A 182 -7.88 23.63 -0.70
CA ARG A 182 -7.58 24.67 0.28
C ARG A 182 -6.27 24.33 0.98
N ARG A 183 -5.36 25.30 1.04
CA ARG A 183 -4.11 25.15 1.80
C ARG A 183 -4.43 24.98 3.29
N LEU A 184 -3.80 23.99 3.91
CA LEU A 184 -3.93 23.70 5.35
C LEU A 184 -2.87 24.40 6.18
N ASN A 185 -1.67 24.59 5.63
CA ASN A 185 -0.62 25.33 6.33
C ASN A 185 -0.91 26.83 6.36
N GLY A 186 -0.56 27.47 7.46
CA GLY A 186 -0.50 28.93 7.61
C GLY A 186 0.73 29.54 6.93
N ALA A 187 0.84 30.86 7.01
CA ALA A 187 1.99 31.60 6.52
C ALA A 187 3.28 31.18 7.25
N GLY A 188 4.39 31.07 6.51
CA GLY A 188 5.71 30.72 7.08
C GLY A 188 5.96 29.22 7.27
N SER A 189 5.03 28.34 6.89
CA SER A 189 5.31 26.91 6.81
C SER A 189 6.31 26.60 5.69
N GLU A 190 7.20 25.64 5.94
CA GLU A 190 8.12 25.07 4.95
C GLU A 190 7.44 24.07 4.02
N LYS A 191 6.17 23.75 4.29
CA LYS A 191 5.37 22.78 3.53
C LYS A 191 4.12 23.43 2.92
N GLU A 192 3.62 22.75 1.90
CA GLU A 192 2.39 23.11 1.20
C GLU A 192 1.46 21.91 1.14
N THR A 193 0.74 21.69 2.23
CA THR A 193 -0.28 20.65 2.37
C THR A 193 -1.65 21.23 2.05
N PHE A 194 -2.43 20.48 1.28
CA PHE A 194 -3.74 20.87 0.82
C PHE A 194 -4.81 19.89 1.28
N HIS A 195 -5.94 20.43 1.72
CA HIS A 195 -7.21 19.73 1.73
C HIS A 195 -7.75 19.73 0.31
N ILE A 196 -8.03 18.55 -0.22
CA ILE A 196 -8.54 18.34 -1.57
C ILE A 196 -9.97 17.79 -1.48
N GLU A 197 -10.87 18.25 -2.32
CA GLU A 197 -12.24 17.73 -2.41
C GLU A 197 -12.55 17.23 -3.83
N LEU A 198 -13.15 16.05 -3.92
CA LEU A 198 -13.72 15.50 -5.14
C LEU A 198 -15.19 15.10 -4.94
N ASP A 199 -15.97 15.19 -6.01
CA ASP A 199 -17.35 14.75 -6.10
C ASP A 199 -17.42 13.34 -6.71
N LEU A 200 -18.08 12.44 -5.99
CA LEU A 200 -18.35 11.06 -6.39
C LEU A 200 -19.83 10.83 -6.71
N SER A 201 -20.71 11.83 -6.56
CA SER A 201 -22.18 11.66 -6.59
C SER A 201 -22.68 10.97 -7.88
N ASP A 202 -22.07 11.28 -9.02
CA ASP A 202 -22.46 10.73 -10.33
C ASP A 202 -21.72 9.41 -10.69
N THR A 203 -20.89 8.88 -9.79
CA THR A 203 -20.04 7.71 -10.10
C THR A 203 -20.64 6.38 -9.67
N GLY A 204 -21.59 6.39 -8.73
CA GLY A 204 -22.09 5.18 -8.06
C GLY A 204 -21.11 4.52 -7.09
N VAL A 205 -19.91 5.09 -6.92
CA VAL A 205 -18.88 4.57 -6.02
C VAL A 205 -19.14 5.05 -4.59
N THR A 206 -19.01 4.13 -3.64
CA THR A 206 -18.98 4.43 -2.21
C THR A 206 -17.66 3.96 -1.61
N TYR A 207 -17.40 4.33 -0.35
CA TYR A 207 -16.19 3.94 0.36
C TYR A 207 -16.50 3.81 1.86
N THR A 208 -15.57 3.24 2.63
CA THR A 208 -15.61 3.21 4.09
C THR A 208 -14.45 4.00 4.66
N VAL A 209 -14.60 4.57 5.86
CA VAL A 209 -13.48 5.26 6.51
C VAL A 209 -12.33 4.28 6.76
N GLY A 210 -11.13 4.70 6.38
CA GLY A 210 -9.93 3.85 6.36
C GLY A 210 -9.49 3.53 4.94
N ASP A 211 -10.41 3.52 3.97
CA ASP A 211 -10.08 3.33 2.56
C ASP A 211 -9.16 4.44 2.03
N SER A 212 -8.46 4.13 0.94
CA SER A 212 -7.65 5.07 0.18
C SER A 212 -8.28 5.39 -1.16
N LEU A 213 -8.01 6.59 -1.69
CA LEU A 213 -8.38 6.97 -3.05
C LEU A 213 -7.15 6.94 -3.94
N GLY A 214 -7.16 6.08 -4.96
CA GLY A 214 -6.18 6.09 -6.03
C GLY A 214 -6.51 7.16 -7.05
N VAL A 215 -5.55 8.04 -7.33
CA VAL A 215 -5.73 9.19 -8.23
C VAL A 215 -4.77 9.08 -9.41
N PHE A 216 -5.30 9.13 -10.63
CA PHE A 216 -4.51 9.23 -11.84
C PHE A 216 -4.17 10.70 -12.13
N ALA A 217 -2.89 11.03 -11.98
CA ALA A 217 -2.35 12.34 -12.27
C ALA A 217 -1.67 12.38 -13.63
N THR A 218 -1.32 13.58 -14.09
CA THR A 218 -0.53 13.78 -15.32
C THR A 218 0.83 14.37 -14.98
N ASN A 219 1.86 14.09 -15.78
CA ASN A 219 3.14 14.76 -15.66
C ASN A 219 3.01 16.28 -15.85
N ALA A 220 3.93 17.04 -15.24
CA ALA A 220 3.94 18.49 -15.36
C ALA A 220 4.20 18.90 -16.83
N PRO A 221 3.40 19.81 -17.42
CA PRO A 221 3.58 20.21 -18.82
C PRO A 221 5.00 20.68 -19.12
N GLY A 222 5.58 21.55 -18.28
CA GLY A 222 6.96 22.01 -18.48
C GLY A 222 8.02 20.90 -18.41
N LEU A 223 7.79 19.81 -17.67
CA LEU A 223 8.68 18.65 -17.68
C LEU A 223 8.54 17.86 -18.99
N VAL A 224 7.30 17.68 -19.47
CA VAL A 224 7.01 17.03 -20.76
C VAL A 224 7.68 17.81 -21.90
N ASP A 225 7.50 19.12 -21.93
CA ASP A 225 8.09 20.00 -22.95
C ASP A 225 9.63 19.92 -22.94
N ALA A 226 10.23 19.92 -21.74
CA ALA A 226 11.68 19.79 -21.60
C ALA A 226 12.22 18.43 -22.07
N VAL A 227 11.48 17.33 -21.83
CA VAL A 227 11.84 16.01 -22.36
C VAL A 227 11.74 15.98 -23.88
N ILE A 228 10.65 16.49 -24.46
CA ILE A 228 10.46 16.54 -25.92
C ILE A 228 11.58 17.37 -26.58
N ALA A 229 11.91 18.53 -26.00
CA ALA A 229 12.98 19.38 -26.46
C ALA A 229 14.35 18.68 -26.39
N GLN A 230 14.63 17.95 -25.30
CA GLN A 230 15.88 17.22 -25.13
C GLN A 230 16.02 16.07 -26.14
N LEU A 231 14.92 15.40 -26.49
CA LEU A 231 14.87 14.39 -27.55
C LEU A 231 15.05 15.01 -28.95
N GLY A 232 14.76 16.30 -29.12
CA GLY A 232 14.68 16.94 -30.44
C GLY A 232 13.47 16.45 -31.26
N ALA A 233 12.41 15.98 -30.58
CA ALA A 233 11.20 15.47 -31.21
C ALA A 233 10.15 16.58 -31.39
N ARG A 234 9.10 16.29 -32.19
CA ARG A 234 7.92 17.17 -32.32
C ARG A 234 6.83 16.74 -31.33
N PRO A 235 6.14 17.66 -30.63
CA PRO A 235 5.06 17.30 -29.71
C PRO A 235 3.91 16.51 -30.36
N GLU A 236 3.65 16.75 -31.65
CA GLU A 236 2.62 16.10 -32.45
C GLU A 236 3.12 14.83 -33.15
N GLY A 237 4.41 14.50 -33.01
CA GLY A 237 4.97 13.24 -33.52
C GLY A 237 4.23 12.05 -32.91
N LEU A 238 3.88 11.06 -33.73
CA LEU A 238 3.06 9.95 -33.28
C LEU A 238 3.91 8.83 -32.68
N VAL A 239 3.57 8.39 -31.48
CA VAL A 239 4.09 7.17 -30.85
C VAL A 239 2.91 6.25 -30.57
N GLY A 240 2.91 5.05 -31.15
CA GLY A 240 1.78 4.12 -31.01
C GLY A 240 0.45 4.71 -31.50
N GLY A 241 0.49 5.60 -32.51
CA GLY A 241 -0.68 6.27 -33.05
C GLY A 241 -1.20 7.47 -32.23
N LYS A 242 -0.54 7.85 -31.13
CA LYS A 242 -0.91 9.00 -30.29
C LYS A 242 0.17 10.09 -30.33
N PRO A 243 -0.18 11.38 -30.20
CA PRO A 243 0.81 12.44 -30.07
C PRO A 243 1.77 12.21 -28.88
N LEU A 244 3.07 12.41 -29.09
CA LEU A 244 4.11 12.20 -28.10
C LEU A 244 3.83 12.97 -26.80
N HIS A 245 3.37 14.22 -26.90
CA HIS A 245 3.04 15.03 -25.72
C HIS A 245 1.93 14.40 -24.86
N GLN A 246 0.96 13.72 -25.48
CA GLN A 246 -0.12 13.04 -24.77
C GLN A 246 0.41 11.82 -24.02
N VAL A 247 1.24 11.01 -24.69
CA VAL A 247 1.86 9.81 -24.12
C VAL A 247 2.75 10.18 -22.93
N LEU A 248 3.66 11.14 -23.11
CA LEU A 248 4.55 11.61 -22.03
C LEU A 248 3.79 12.31 -20.90
N SER A 249 2.62 12.89 -21.18
CA SER A 249 1.80 13.53 -20.15
C SER A 249 1.06 12.52 -19.28
N ARG A 250 0.54 11.43 -19.84
CA ARG A 250 -0.49 10.60 -19.19
C ARG A 250 -0.12 9.13 -19.00
N GLU A 251 0.79 8.59 -19.82
CA GLU A 251 0.94 7.13 -19.95
C GLU A 251 2.24 6.61 -19.34
N VAL A 252 3.30 7.43 -19.29
CA VAL A 252 4.63 7.03 -18.80
C VAL A 252 5.12 7.91 -17.66
N SER A 253 5.93 7.34 -16.77
CA SER A 253 6.59 8.03 -15.68
C SER A 253 7.80 8.80 -16.17
N LEU A 254 7.87 10.09 -15.83
CA LEU A 254 9.06 10.93 -16.03
C LEU A 254 9.85 11.14 -14.73
N GLY A 255 9.56 10.32 -13.71
CA GLY A 255 10.28 10.26 -12.44
C GLY A 255 11.64 9.57 -12.60
N ALA A 256 12.00 8.71 -11.65
CA ALA A 256 13.29 8.00 -11.66
C ALA A 256 13.53 7.27 -13.00
N ALA A 257 14.69 7.46 -13.62
CA ALA A 257 15.02 6.90 -14.93
C ALA A 257 15.16 5.37 -14.90
N PRO A 258 14.33 4.57 -15.57
CA PRO A 258 14.33 3.11 -15.44
C PRO A 258 15.57 2.44 -16.05
N ASP A 259 15.82 1.19 -15.64
CA ASP A 259 16.98 0.40 -16.12
C ASP A 259 16.92 0.16 -17.63
N ALA A 260 15.72 -0.02 -18.18
CA ALA A 260 15.48 -0.16 -19.62
C ALA A 260 15.91 1.08 -20.40
N LEU A 261 15.77 2.29 -19.83
CA LEU A 261 16.24 3.52 -20.44
C LEU A 261 17.77 3.55 -20.53
N PHE A 262 18.47 3.10 -19.49
CA PHE A 262 19.94 2.97 -19.54
C PHE A 262 20.39 1.85 -20.48
N GLN A 263 19.63 0.76 -20.60
CA GLN A 263 19.87 -0.28 -21.59
C GLN A 263 19.78 0.30 -23.01
N LEU A 264 18.74 1.08 -23.31
CA LEU A 264 18.60 1.82 -24.57
C LEU A 264 19.82 2.72 -24.82
N PHE A 265 20.24 3.50 -23.82
CA PHE A 265 21.40 4.37 -23.94
C PHE A 265 22.69 3.60 -24.26
N SER A 266 22.83 2.36 -23.78
CA SER A 266 23.97 1.50 -24.08
C SER A 266 24.02 1.02 -25.54
N TYR A 267 22.90 1.08 -26.27
CA TYR A 267 22.85 0.75 -27.69
C TYR A 267 23.13 1.96 -28.58
N VAL A 268 22.83 3.17 -28.11
CA VAL A 268 22.98 4.41 -28.89
C VAL A 268 24.23 5.24 -28.52
N THR A 269 25.02 4.79 -27.55
CA THR A 269 26.28 5.42 -27.14
C THR A 269 27.51 4.54 -27.37
N GLY A 270 28.69 5.15 -27.37
CA GLY A 270 29.99 4.47 -27.48
C GLY A 270 30.92 4.76 -26.31
N GLY A 271 32.07 4.05 -26.27
CA GLY A 271 33.15 4.31 -25.31
C GLY A 271 32.72 4.26 -23.84
N ALA A 272 33.23 5.21 -23.05
CA ALA A 272 32.97 5.32 -21.62
C ALA A 272 31.48 5.54 -21.29
N LEU A 273 30.73 6.26 -22.14
CA LEU A 273 29.29 6.47 -21.95
C LEU A 273 28.53 5.14 -22.07
N ARG A 274 28.90 4.29 -23.02
CA ARG A 274 28.30 2.96 -23.16
C ARG A 274 28.54 2.08 -21.93
N GLN A 275 29.76 2.09 -21.40
CA GLN A 275 30.10 1.32 -20.20
C GLN A 275 29.28 1.80 -19.00
N LYS A 276 29.18 3.12 -18.83
CA LYS A 276 28.36 3.75 -17.78
C LYS A 276 26.87 3.40 -17.91
N ALA A 277 26.32 3.45 -19.12
CA ALA A 277 24.93 3.06 -19.38
C ALA A 277 24.67 1.58 -19.03
N ARG A 278 25.61 0.68 -19.34
CA ARG A 278 25.52 -0.74 -18.96
C ARG A 278 25.56 -0.95 -17.46
N ALA A 279 26.45 -0.25 -16.76
CA ALA A 279 26.55 -0.30 -15.30
C ALA A 279 25.23 0.13 -14.64
N LEU A 280 24.67 1.27 -15.04
CA LEU A 280 23.38 1.75 -14.53
C LEU A 280 22.22 0.79 -14.85
N ALA A 281 22.20 0.20 -16.05
CA ALA A 281 21.20 -0.80 -16.44
C ALA A 281 21.31 -2.10 -15.63
N ALA A 282 22.52 -2.48 -15.21
CA ALA A 282 22.77 -3.60 -14.31
C ALA A 282 22.52 -3.26 -12.83
N GLY A 283 22.24 -1.98 -12.54
CA GLY A 283 21.94 -1.49 -11.21
C GLY A 283 23.11 -1.03 -10.38
N GLU A 284 24.29 -0.94 -10.98
CA GLU A 284 25.46 -0.27 -10.42
C GLU A 284 25.28 1.25 -10.48
N ASP A 285 26.04 1.99 -9.67
CA ASP A 285 26.02 3.46 -9.66
C ASP A 285 27.45 4.03 -9.71
N PRO A 286 28.10 4.00 -10.89
CA PRO A 286 29.51 4.35 -11.03
C PRO A 286 29.82 5.82 -10.68
N ASP A 287 28.82 6.70 -10.72
CA ASP A 287 28.97 8.12 -10.40
C ASP A 287 28.36 8.51 -9.04
N GLY A 288 27.69 7.58 -8.34
CA GLY A 288 27.00 7.84 -7.07
C GLY A 288 25.80 8.78 -7.17
N ASP A 289 25.18 8.89 -8.35
CA ASP A 289 24.10 9.84 -8.62
C ASP A 289 22.81 9.18 -9.16
N ALA A 290 22.74 7.85 -9.26
CA ALA A 290 21.61 7.14 -9.86
C ALA A 290 20.27 7.46 -9.17
N ALA A 291 20.29 7.66 -7.85
CA ALA A 291 19.11 8.05 -7.07
C ALA A 291 18.56 9.45 -7.43
N HIS A 292 19.39 10.29 -8.07
CA HIS A 292 19.07 11.67 -8.42
C HIS A 292 18.68 11.85 -9.90
N LEU A 293 18.80 10.79 -10.70
CA LEU A 293 18.46 10.77 -12.12
C LEU A 293 16.96 10.47 -12.33
N ASP A 294 16.23 11.50 -12.73
CA ASP A 294 14.97 11.31 -13.44
C ASP A 294 15.19 11.08 -14.94
N VAL A 295 14.12 10.83 -15.68
CA VAL A 295 14.16 10.65 -17.14
C VAL A 295 14.85 11.81 -17.87
N LEU A 296 14.49 13.08 -17.57
CA LEU A 296 15.12 14.24 -18.22
C LEU A 296 16.61 14.36 -17.84
N GLY A 297 16.96 14.10 -16.58
CA GLY A 297 18.32 14.15 -16.08
C GLY A 297 19.20 13.08 -16.73
N ALA A 298 18.65 11.89 -16.96
CA ALA A 298 19.31 10.82 -17.69
C ALA A 298 19.57 11.21 -19.16
N LEU A 299 18.58 11.77 -19.85
CA LEU A 299 18.77 12.27 -21.22
C LEU A 299 19.85 13.36 -21.31
N ILE A 300 19.87 14.31 -20.37
CA ILE A 300 20.89 15.36 -20.31
C ILE A 300 22.27 14.77 -20.03
N LYS A 301 22.37 13.86 -19.05
CA LYS A 301 23.63 13.23 -18.63
C LYS A 301 24.30 12.46 -19.76
N PHE A 302 23.52 11.73 -20.54
CA PHE A 302 24.06 10.92 -21.65
C PHE A 302 24.13 11.68 -22.97
N GLY A 303 23.45 12.82 -23.09
CA GLY A 303 23.47 13.65 -24.30
C GLY A 303 22.90 12.93 -25.54
N VAL A 304 22.01 11.96 -25.32
CA VAL A 304 21.46 11.09 -26.37
C VAL A 304 20.10 11.58 -26.86
N ARG A 305 19.76 11.21 -28.11
CA ARG A 305 18.48 11.48 -28.76
C ARG A 305 17.95 10.21 -29.45
N PRO A 306 17.51 9.21 -28.68
CA PRO A 306 16.84 8.05 -29.25
C PRO A 306 15.56 8.47 -30.01
N SER A 307 15.02 7.59 -30.86
CA SER A 307 13.69 7.80 -31.45
C SER A 307 12.63 7.87 -30.34
N ALA A 308 11.54 8.58 -30.60
CA ALA A 308 10.48 8.80 -29.62
C ALA A 308 9.83 7.48 -29.19
N GLU A 309 9.65 6.56 -30.13
CA GLU A 309 9.07 5.22 -29.92
C GLU A 309 9.96 4.39 -28.99
N ALA A 310 11.23 4.21 -29.34
CA ALA A 310 12.17 3.43 -28.54
C ALA A 310 12.36 4.05 -27.14
N PHE A 311 12.33 5.38 -27.06
CA PHE A 311 12.38 6.09 -25.79
C PHE A 311 11.17 5.78 -24.91
N VAL A 312 9.94 5.91 -25.45
CA VAL A 312 8.71 5.64 -24.70
C VAL A 312 8.63 4.18 -24.26
N GLU A 313 9.02 3.23 -25.12
CA GLU A 313 9.05 1.79 -24.79
C GLU A 313 10.02 1.46 -23.65
N ALA A 314 11.05 2.30 -23.45
CA ALA A 314 12.02 2.14 -22.38
C ALA A 314 11.59 2.79 -21.05
N LEU A 315 10.43 3.44 -20.99
CA LEU A 315 9.91 4.09 -19.77
C LEU A 315 8.91 3.22 -19.01
N ASP A 316 8.86 3.42 -17.68
CA ASP A 316 7.83 2.79 -16.85
C ASP A 316 6.46 3.43 -17.08
N PRO A 317 5.35 2.67 -17.02
CA PRO A 317 4.01 3.24 -17.06
C PRO A 317 3.75 4.19 -15.87
N LEU A 318 3.01 5.27 -16.11
CA LEU A 318 2.61 6.19 -15.05
C LEU A 318 1.59 5.52 -14.13
N GLN A 319 1.94 5.38 -12.85
CA GLN A 319 1.06 4.77 -11.85
C GLN A 319 0.18 5.82 -11.14
N PRO A 320 -1.07 5.47 -10.76
CA PRO A 320 -1.87 6.30 -9.88
C PRO A 320 -1.22 6.39 -8.49
N ARG A 321 -1.61 7.40 -7.71
CA ARG A 321 -1.14 7.56 -6.33
C ARG A 321 -2.28 7.38 -5.34
N LEU A 322 -2.09 6.55 -4.33
CA LEU A 322 -3.02 6.42 -3.22
C LEU A 322 -2.88 7.59 -2.24
N TYR A 323 -4.02 8.00 -1.70
CA TYR A 323 -4.14 8.92 -0.57
C TYR A 323 -5.19 8.38 0.38
N SER A 324 -4.86 8.23 1.67
CA SER A 324 -5.84 7.85 2.69
C SER A 324 -6.99 8.87 2.69
N ILE A 325 -8.23 8.37 2.64
CA ILE A 325 -9.41 9.24 2.58
C ILE A 325 -9.58 9.95 3.92
N SER A 326 -9.84 11.26 3.86
CA SER A 326 -9.94 12.16 5.01
C SER A 326 -11.34 12.69 5.31
N SER A 327 -12.37 12.05 4.75
CA SER A 327 -13.78 12.35 5.01
C SER A 327 -14.58 11.09 5.32
N SER A 328 -15.63 11.20 6.12
CA SER A 328 -16.63 10.13 6.27
C SER A 328 -17.72 10.23 5.19
N PRO A 329 -18.12 9.10 4.56
CA PRO A 329 -19.23 9.07 3.62
C PRO A 329 -20.58 9.28 4.32
N LYS A 330 -20.67 9.01 5.63
CA LYS A 330 -21.87 9.27 6.44
C LYS A 330 -21.99 10.74 6.82
N ALA A 331 -20.87 11.42 7.05
CA ALA A 331 -20.86 12.85 7.31
C ALA A 331 -21.01 13.68 6.02
N ASN A 332 -20.43 13.21 4.91
CA ASN A 332 -20.43 13.93 3.63
C ASN A 332 -20.76 12.98 2.47
N PRO A 333 -22.03 12.58 2.29
CA PRO A 333 -22.44 11.69 1.20
C PRO A 333 -22.05 12.25 -0.17
N GLY A 334 -21.49 11.40 -1.04
CA GLY A 334 -21.08 11.77 -2.40
C GLY A 334 -19.82 12.65 -2.48
N ARG A 335 -19.19 13.01 -1.35
CA ARG A 335 -17.95 13.81 -1.31
C ARG A 335 -16.81 12.98 -0.73
N VAL A 336 -15.63 13.11 -1.34
CA VAL A 336 -14.39 12.54 -0.82
C VAL A 336 -13.34 13.64 -0.63
N SER A 337 -12.69 13.64 0.53
CA SER A 337 -11.62 14.59 0.84
C SER A 337 -10.28 13.90 1.01
N LEU A 338 -9.19 14.53 0.57
CA LEU A 338 -7.81 14.05 0.78
C LEU A 338 -6.97 15.11 1.51
N THR A 339 -5.90 14.68 2.18
CA THR A 339 -4.89 15.55 2.80
C THR A 339 -3.54 15.32 2.13
N VAL A 340 -3.11 16.26 1.28
CA VAL A 340 -2.03 16.05 0.30
C VAL A 340 -0.89 17.04 0.52
N ASP A 341 0.30 16.56 0.90
CA ASP A 341 1.54 17.36 0.96
C ASP A 341 2.16 17.48 -0.45
N ALA A 342 2.25 18.70 -0.98
CA ALA A 342 2.81 18.97 -2.29
C ALA A 342 4.34 18.81 -2.29
N VAL A 343 4.79 17.65 -2.80
CA VAL A 343 6.21 17.27 -2.76
C VAL A 343 7.03 18.15 -3.69
N ARG A 344 8.01 18.85 -3.11
CA ARG A 344 8.93 19.77 -3.79
C ARG A 344 10.33 19.59 -3.25
N TYR A 345 11.31 19.50 -4.13
CA TYR A 345 12.72 19.47 -3.75
C TYR A 345 13.58 19.93 -4.91
N THR A 346 14.86 20.21 -4.66
CA THR A 346 15.80 20.65 -5.69
C THR A 346 16.94 19.66 -5.78
N ILE A 347 17.23 19.20 -7.00
CA ILE A 347 18.42 18.41 -7.31
C ILE A 347 19.20 19.12 -8.39
N ASN A 348 20.50 19.35 -8.18
CA ASN A 348 21.39 19.99 -9.15
C ASN A 348 20.80 21.28 -9.74
N ARG A 349 20.25 22.14 -8.87
CA ARG A 349 19.58 23.42 -9.20
C ARG A 349 18.27 23.30 -9.99
N ARG A 350 17.81 22.10 -10.33
CA ARG A 350 16.48 21.88 -10.95
C ARG A 350 15.43 21.54 -9.90
N GLY A 351 14.32 22.27 -9.95
CA GLY A 351 13.13 21.95 -9.17
C GLY A 351 12.52 20.60 -9.57
N ARG A 352 12.15 19.82 -8.57
CA ARG A 352 11.51 18.51 -8.65
C ARG A 352 10.16 18.60 -7.99
N PHE A 353 9.15 18.04 -8.66
CA PHE A 353 7.76 18.14 -8.25
C PHE A 353 7.15 16.74 -8.23
N GLY A 354 6.49 16.37 -7.14
CA GLY A 354 5.72 15.14 -7.09
C GLY A 354 4.57 15.19 -8.09
N VAL A 355 4.43 14.16 -8.93
CA VAL A 355 3.47 14.15 -10.05
C VAL A 355 2.04 14.38 -9.55
N ALA A 356 1.55 13.48 -8.68
CA ALA A 356 0.18 13.52 -8.17
C ALA A 356 -0.06 14.63 -7.14
N SER A 357 0.89 14.87 -6.24
CA SER A 357 0.70 15.84 -5.17
C SER A 357 0.67 17.28 -5.69
N THR A 358 1.51 17.64 -6.65
CA THR A 358 1.44 18.97 -7.30
C THR A 358 0.35 19.04 -8.37
N TYR A 359 -0.05 17.91 -8.98
CA TYR A 359 -1.25 17.86 -9.82
C TYR A 359 -2.48 18.31 -9.02
N LEU A 360 -2.73 17.67 -7.88
CA LEU A 360 -3.86 17.97 -6.99
C LEU A 360 -3.71 19.28 -6.23
N GLY A 361 -2.50 19.62 -5.79
CA GLY A 361 -2.22 20.82 -5.00
C GLY A 361 -2.17 22.11 -5.80
N GLU A 362 -1.92 22.07 -7.12
CA GLU A 362 -1.66 23.30 -7.90
C GLU A 362 -2.19 23.32 -9.32
N ARG A 363 -2.23 22.19 -10.03
CA ARG A 363 -2.42 22.20 -11.49
C ARG A 363 -3.84 21.90 -11.93
N VAL A 364 -4.53 20.97 -11.28
CA VAL A 364 -5.88 20.59 -11.69
C VAL A 364 -6.87 21.74 -11.41
N PRO A 365 -7.66 22.20 -12.41
CA PRO A 365 -8.72 23.17 -12.19
C PRO A 365 -9.98 22.55 -11.57
N ALA A 366 -10.75 23.37 -10.84
CA ALA A 366 -12.10 23.01 -10.40
C ALA A 366 -13.01 22.64 -11.59
N GLY A 367 -13.85 21.62 -11.42
CA GLY A 367 -14.72 21.09 -12.47
C GLY A 367 -14.07 20.06 -13.39
N THR A 368 -12.76 19.82 -13.26
CA THR A 368 -12.06 18.81 -14.07
C THR A 368 -12.46 17.40 -13.64
N ARG A 369 -12.72 16.52 -14.61
CA ARG A 369 -12.88 15.09 -14.36
C ARG A 369 -11.53 14.41 -14.18
N VAL A 370 -11.37 13.71 -13.07
CA VAL A 370 -10.15 13.01 -12.68
C VAL A 370 -10.48 11.53 -12.54
N LEU A 371 -9.68 10.67 -13.17
CA LEU A 371 -9.81 9.23 -12.99
C LEU A 371 -9.37 8.86 -11.57
N VAL A 372 -10.25 8.16 -10.86
CA VAL A 372 -10.03 7.69 -9.50
C VAL A 372 -10.56 6.29 -9.29
N TYR A 373 -10.09 5.63 -8.23
CA TYR A 373 -10.69 4.41 -7.71
C TYR A 373 -10.53 4.36 -6.18
N VAL A 374 -11.44 3.68 -5.51
CA VAL A 374 -11.38 3.38 -4.08
C VAL A 374 -10.57 2.10 -3.90
N GLN A 375 -9.47 2.21 -3.17
CA GLN A 375 -8.72 1.07 -2.66
C GLN A 375 -9.25 0.75 -1.27
N ARG A 376 -9.93 -0.38 -1.14
CA ARG A 376 -10.48 -0.84 0.14
C ARG A 376 -9.35 -1.11 1.12
N ALA A 377 -9.52 -0.65 2.36
CA ALA A 377 -8.58 -0.91 3.43
C ALA A 377 -8.61 -2.38 3.87
N HIS A 378 -7.44 -2.91 4.20
CA HIS A 378 -7.29 -4.26 4.75
C HIS A 378 -7.08 -4.15 6.27
N GLY A 379 -8.16 -4.19 7.05
CA GLY A 379 -8.07 -4.19 8.52
C GLY A 379 -7.69 -2.83 9.14
N PHE A 380 -7.93 -1.72 8.45
CA PHE A 380 -7.72 -0.37 8.96
C PHE A 380 -9.04 0.42 8.95
N GLY A 381 -9.61 0.70 10.12
CA GLY A 381 -10.95 1.29 10.22
C GLY A 381 -11.36 1.63 11.66
N VAL A 382 -12.59 2.13 11.82
CA VAL A 382 -13.19 2.27 13.15
C VAL A 382 -13.60 0.90 13.71
N PRO A 383 -13.54 0.66 15.04
CA PRO A 383 -14.01 -0.59 15.63
C PRO A 383 -15.49 -0.85 15.30
N GLU A 384 -15.84 -2.12 15.07
CA GLU A 384 -17.24 -2.52 14.81
C GLU A 384 -18.16 -2.19 15.99
N ASN A 385 -17.69 -2.43 17.21
CA ASN A 385 -18.39 -2.00 18.42
C ASN A 385 -18.20 -0.48 18.64
N PRO A 386 -19.27 0.33 18.56
CA PRO A 386 -19.19 1.78 18.69
C PRO A 386 -18.80 2.28 20.10
N GLU A 387 -18.86 1.42 21.13
CA GLU A 387 -18.42 1.73 22.49
C GLU A 387 -16.89 1.58 22.67
N THR A 388 -16.23 0.84 21.78
CA THR A 388 -14.80 0.57 21.89
C THR A 388 -13.99 1.87 21.79
N PRO A 389 -13.11 2.17 22.77
CA PRO A 389 -12.25 3.34 22.70
C PRO A 389 -11.26 3.24 21.55
N LEU A 390 -10.93 4.37 20.93
CA LEU A 390 -9.99 4.43 19.80
C LEU A 390 -8.89 5.46 20.07
N ILE A 391 -7.64 4.98 20.00
CA ILE A 391 -6.41 5.77 20.07
C ILE A 391 -5.88 5.90 18.64
N MET A 392 -5.65 7.12 18.19
CA MET A 392 -5.24 7.46 16.83
C MET A 392 -3.90 8.20 16.88
N VAL A 393 -2.89 7.72 16.16
CA VAL A 393 -1.55 8.31 16.10
C VAL A 393 -1.22 8.68 14.66
N GLY A 394 -1.32 9.97 14.33
CA GLY A 394 -1.24 10.45 12.94
C GLY A 394 -0.58 11.81 12.80
N PRO A 395 0.76 11.89 12.87
CA PRO A 395 1.46 13.14 12.59
C PRO A 395 1.42 13.51 11.10
N GLY A 396 1.48 14.81 10.78
CA GLY A 396 1.52 15.27 9.40
C GLY A 396 0.27 14.90 8.60
N THR A 397 0.46 14.41 7.37
CA THR A 397 -0.62 13.89 6.52
C THR A 397 -1.22 12.59 7.06
N GLY A 398 -0.59 11.93 8.05
CA GLY A 398 -1.15 10.78 8.75
C GLY A 398 -2.44 11.08 9.53
N ILE A 399 -2.80 12.36 9.69
CA ILE A 399 -4.11 12.75 10.25
C ILE A 399 -5.28 12.40 9.33
N ALA A 400 -5.04 12.18 8.03
CA ALA A 400 -6.07 11.99 7.02
C ALA A 400 -7.17 11.00 7.44
N PRO A 401 -6.89 9.71 7.69
CA PRO A 401 -7.95 8.77 8.07
C PRO A 401 -8.57 9.10 9.42
N PHE A 402 -7.84 9.71 10.35
CA PHE A 402 -8.36 10.04 11.68
C PHE A 402 -9.37 11.19 11.65
N ARG A 403 -9.23 12.12 10.71
CA ARG A 403 -10.30 13.07 10.39
C ARG A 403 -11.56 12.32 9.93
N ALA A 404 -11.42 11.34 9.03
CA ALA A 404 -12.54 10.53 8.58
C ALA A 404 -13.17 9.71 9.73
N PHE A 405 -12.36 9.09 10.59
CA PHE A 405 -12.83 8.31 11.75
C PHE A 405 -13.62 9.17 12.73
N LEU A 406 -13.13 10.37 13.04
CA LEU A 406 -13.83 11.30 13.94
C LEU A 406 -15.16 11.78 13.34
N GLN A 407 -15.19 12.07 12.04
CA GLN A 407 -16.43 12.42 11.34
C GLN A 407 -17.42 11.26 11.33
N GLU A 408 -16.95 10.03 11.10
CA GLU A 408 -17.76 8.82 11.11
C GLU A 408 -18.39 8.60 12.48
N ARG A 409 -17.57 8.64 13.55
CA ARG A 409 -18.05 8.46 14.92
C ARG A 409 -18.97 9.58 15.38
N ALA A 410 -18.76 10.81 14.91
CA ALA A 410 -19.71 11.91 15.12
C ALA A 410 -21.05 11.63 14.43
N ALA A 411 -21.02 11.23 13.15
CA ALA A 411 -22.21 10.98 12.34
C ALA A 411 -23.02 9.77 12.85
N THR A 412 -22.35 8.76 13.41
CA THR A 412 -23.00 7.58 14.01
C THR A 412 -23.29 7.71 15.50
N GLN A 413 -22.93 8.85 16.12
CA GLN A 413 -23.09 9.10 17.55
C GLN A 413 -22.44 8.01 18.42
N ALA A 414 -21.29 7.48 17.98
CA ALA A 414 -20.59 6.41 18.68
C ALA A 414 -20.09 6.89 20.06
N PRO A 415 -20.48 6.24 21.18
CA PRO A 415 -20.19 6.74 22.53
C PRO A 415 -18.77 6.44 23.02
N GLY A 416 -18.04 5.54 22.35
CA GLY A 416 -16.68 5.18 22.73
C GLY A 416 -15.71 6.36 22.62
N LYS A 417 -14.77 6.40 23.57
CA LYS A 417 -13.82 7.51 23.70
C LYS A 417 -12.87 7.58 22.51
N ASN A 418 -12.47 8.79 22.12
CA ASN A 418 -11.53 9.03 21.03
C ASN A 418 -10.34 9.86 21.49
N TRP A 419 -9.13 9.38 21.21
CA TRP A 419 -7.89 10.08 21.53
C TRP A 419 -7.03 10.23 20.29
N LEU A 420 -6.79 11.46 19.85
CA LEU A 420 -5.87 11.77 18.76
C LEU A 420 -4.51 12.27 19.29
N PHE A 421 -3.44 11.61 18.87
CA PHE A 421 -2.07 12.11 18.92
C PHE A 421 -1.72 12.70 17.55
N PHE A 422 -1.59 14.01 17.49
CA PHE A 422 -1.19 14.73 16.29
C PHE A 422 0.16 15.41 16.52
N GLY A 423 0.99 15.46 15.48
CA GLY A 423 2.22 16.21 15.53
C GLY A 423 2.61 16.78 14.18
N HIS A 424 3.30 17.93 14.22
CA HIS A 424 3.90 18.55 13.06
C HIS A 424 5.16 19.33 13.44
N GLN A 425 5.67 20.14 12.53
CA GLN A 425 6.82 21.02 12.76
C GLN A 425 6.46 22.16 13.70
N ARG A 426 5.45 22.98 13.35
CA ARG A 426 5.12 24.18 14.13
C ARG A 426 3.62 24.32 14.39
N ARG A 427 3.25 24.72 15.61
CA ARG A 427 1.85 24.95 15.99
C ARG A 427 1.17 25.98 15.09
N ASP A 428 1.81 27.13 14.91
CA ASP A 428 1.15 28.31 14.35
C ASP A 428 0.87 28.22 12.84
N CYS A 429 1.61 27.38 12.12
CA CYS A 429 1.47 27.25 10.67
C CYS A 429 1.20 25.82 10.18
N ASP A 430 1.21 24.80 11.03
CA ASP A 430 0.98 23.42 10.59
C ASP A 430 -0.06 22.64 11.41
N PHE A 431 -0.86 23.30 12.24
CA PHE A 431 -1.94 22.64 12.95
C PHE A 431 -3.14 22.37 12.03
N PHE A 432 -3.06 21.26 11.31
CA PHE A 432 -4.10 20.86 10.36
C PHE A 432 -5.44 20.67 11.06
N TYR A 433 -6.48 21.23 10.45
CA TYR A 433 -7.87 21.09 10.90
C TYR A 433 -8.11 21.57 12.34
N GLU A 434 -7.30 22.51 12.87
CA GLU A 434 -7.40 22.99 14.27
C GLU A 434 -8.83 23.34 14.70
N SER A 435 -9.55 24.13 13.89
CA SER A 435 -10.93 24.52 14.20
C SER A 435 -11.89 23.34 14.28
N GLU A 436 -11.78 22.40 13.34
CA GLU A 436 -12.60 21.19 13.29
C GLU A 436 -12.30 20.27 14.48
N LEU A 437 -11.03 20.04 14.81
CA LEU A 437 -10.62 19.21 15.94
C LEU A 437 -11.08 19.82 17.28
N ASN A 438 -10.95 21.14 17.44
CA ASN A 438 -11.43 21.83 18.64
C ASN A 438 -12.96 21.75 18.77
N ALA A 439 -13.70 21.89 17.65
CA ALA A 439 -15.15 21.72 17.65
C ALA A 439 -15.57 20.30 18.05
N LEU A 440 -14.91 19.27 17.50
CA LEU A 440 -15.14 17.87 17.87
C LEU A 440 -14.82 17.59 19.34
N LYS A 441 -13.80 18.25 19.89
CA LYS A 441 -13.46 18.17 21.32
C LYS A 441 -14.54 18.81 22.19
N SER A 442 -14.99 20.01 21.84
CA SER A 442 -16.08 20.70 22.54
C SER A 442 -17.41 19.92 22.48
N ALA A 443 -17.67 19.22 21.38
CA ALA A 443 -18.83 18.35 21.21
C ALA A 443 -18.72 16.99 21.94
N GLY A 444 -17.57 16.69 22.58
CA GLY A 444 -17.34 15.43 23.29
C GLY A 444 -16.99 14.23 22.40
N VAL A 445 -17.00 14.38 21.08
CA VAL A 445 -16.60 13.32 20.14
C VAL A 445 -15.11 13.03 20.29
N LEU A 446 -14.27 14.06 20.28
CA LEU A 446 -12.83 13.93 20.51
C LEU A 446 -12.55 14.10 22.01
N THR A 447 -12.52 12.97 22.74
CA THR A 447 -12.28 12.97 24.18
C THR A 447 -10.94 13.60 24.55
N ARG A 448 -9.90 13.33 23.75
CA ARG A 448 -8.55 13.84 24.04
C ARG A 448 -7.76 14.16 22.77
N LEU A 449 -7.04 15.28 22.82
CA LEU A 449 -6.15 15.73 21.75
C LEU A 449 -4.78 16.01 22.35
N SER A 450 -3.78 15.24 21.92
CA SER A 450 -2.40 15.33 22.37
C SER A 450 -1.52 15.80 21.22
N LEU A 451 -0.77 16.89 21.44
CA LEU A 451 -0.04 17.61 20.41
C LEU A 451 1.47 17.49 20.59
N ALA A 452 2.21 17.38 19.49
CA ALA A 452 3.66 17.36 19.46
C ALA A 452 4.23 18.26 18.36
N TRP A 453 5.11 19.20 18.72
CA TRP A 453 5.67 20.20 17.82
C TRP A 453 7.18 20.06 17.76
N SER A 454 7.69 19.58 16.63
CA SER A 454 9.11 19.24 16.50
C SER A 454 10.04 20.44 16.36
N ARG A 455 9.52 21.65 16.14
CA ARG A 455 10.31 22.88 15.88
C ARG A 455 9.88 24.13 16.66
N ASP A 456 8.96 24.00 17.62
CA ASP A 456 8.54 25.12 18.47
C ASP A 456 9.44 25.29 19.70
N GLY A 457 10.08 24.21 20.16
CA GLY A 457 11.02 24.21 21.27
C GLY A 457 12.50 24.16 20.83
N THR A 458 13.39 24.12 21.82
CA THR A 458 14.84 23.90 21.62
C THR A 458 15.16 22.46 21.24
N GLU A 459 14.38 21.51 21.75
CA GLU A 459 14.51 20.09 21.49
C GLU A 459 13.40 19.61 20.55
N LYS A 460 13.72 18.59 19.74
CA LYS A 460 12.71 17.99 18.85
C LYS A 460 11.76 17.14 19.69
N PHE A 461 10.48 17.43 19.60
CA PHE A 461 9.44 16.73 20.33
C PHE A 461 8.40 16.14 19.37
N TYR A 462 8.23 14.82 19.40
CA TYR A 462 7.39 14.07 18.47
C TYR A 462 6.25 13.33 19.19
N VAL A 463 5.37 12.69 18.41
CA VAL A 463 4.20 11.98 18.95
C VAL A 463 4.56 10.83 19.88
N GLN A 464 5.64 10.10 19.60
CA GLN A 464 6.13 9.03 20.47
C GLN A 464 6.59 9.55 21.84
N ASP A 465 7.11 10.78 21.91
CA ASP A 465 7.54 11.40 23.16
C ASP A 465 6.30 11.80 23.97
N ARG A 466 5.32 12.41 23.30
CA ARG A 466 4.01 12.71 23.90
C ARG A 466 3.28 11.45 24.38
N MET A 467 3.41 10.34 23.68
CA MET A 467 2.84 9.05 24.09
C MET A 467 3.48 8.58 25.40
N ARG A 468 4.81 8.62 25.51
CA ARG A 468 5.53 8.25 26.76
C ARG A 468 5.13 9.14 27.93
N GLU A 469 5.03 10.46 27.73
CA GLU A 469 4.57 11.39 28.77
C GLU A 469 3.17 11.04 29.30
N LEU A 470 2.31 10.50 28.45
CA LEU A 470 0.93 10.15 28.77
C LEU A 470 0.74 8.64 28.94
N GLY A 471 1.84 7.90 29.14
CA GLY A 471 1.90 6.44 29.08
C GLY A 471 0.95 5.75 30.04
N ALA A 472 0.82 6.24 31.28
CA ALA A 472 -0.05 5.64 32.28
C ALA A 472 -1.53 5.60 31.82
N GLU A 473 -2.00 6.70 31.22
CA GLU A 473 -3.38 6.78 30.75
C GLU A 473 -3.56 6.06 29.41
N LEU A 474 -2.57 6.12 28.52
CA LEU A 474 -2.58 5.35 27.27
C LEU A 474 -2.69 3.85 27.59
N PHE A 475 -1.87 3.34 28.51
CA PHE A 475 -1.94 1.96 28.96
C PHE A 475 -3.30 1.62 29.59
N ALA A 476 -3.86 2.50 30.43
CA ALA A 476 -5.19 2.29 31.00
C ALA A 476 -6.30 2.18 29.94
N TRP A 477 -6.19 2.90 28.82
CA TRP A 477 -7.11 2.74 27.69
C TRP A 477 -6.92 1.41 26.97
N LEU A 478 -5.67 0.96 26.79
CA LEU A 478 -5.39 -0.38 26.23
C LEU A 478 -6.01 -1.48 27.09
N GLU A 479 -5.92 -1.38 28.41
CA GLU A 479 -6.55 -2.33 29.33
C GLU A 479 -8.09 -2.25 29.33
N GLN A 480 -8.67 -1.11 28.90
CA GLN A 480 -10.11 -0.95 28.65
C GLN A 480 -10.55 -1.52 27.29
N GLY A 481 -9.68 -2.23 26.57
CA GLY A 481 -10.03 -2.80 25.27
C GLY A 481 -9.86 -1.83 24.09
N ALA A 482 -9.19 -0.69 24.27
CA ALA A 482 -9.01 0.28 23.20
C ALA A 482 -8.33 -0.33 21.97
N HIS A 483 -8.74 0.13 20.80
CA HIS A 483 -8.00 -0.07 19.55
C HIS A 483 -7.01 1.08 19.37
N LEU A 484 -5.85 0.77 18.81
CA LEU A 484 -4.80 1.72 18.46
C LEU A 484 -4.57 1.68 16.95
N ALA A 485 -4.67 2.83 16.31
CA ALA A 485 -4.47 3.00 14.87
C ALA A 485 -3.33 3.99 14.61
N VAL A 486 -2.38 3.62 13.74
CA VAL A 486 -1.22 4.44 13.37
C VAL A 486 -1.27 4.75 11.89
N CYS A 487 -1.04 6.02 11.50
CA CYS A 487 -0.95 6.40 10.09
C CYS A 487 0.17 7.42 9.85
N GLY A 488 0.91 7.27 8.75
CA GLY A 488 1.95 8.20 8.32
C GLY A 488 3.24 7.52 7.84
N ASP A 489 4.40 8.11 8.16
CA ASP A 489 5.71 7.65 7.66
C ASP A 489 6.08 6.24 8.17
N ALA A 490 6.24 5.29 7.25
CA ALA A 490 6.63 3.91 7.55
C ALA A 490 8.10 3.78 7.99
N LYS A 491 8.98 4.65 7.49
CA LYS A 491 10.43 4.47 7.61
C LYS A 491 10.97 4.74 9.01
N ARG A 492 10.42 5.74 9.69
CA ARG A 492 10.89 6.20 11.01
C ARG A 492 9.75 6.26 12.01
N MET A 493 8.66 6.95 11.66
CA MET A 493 7.59 7.26 12.62
C MET A 493 6.93 6.00 13.16
N ALA A 494 6.57 5.05 12.30
CA ALA A 494 5.94 3.79 12.71
C ALA A 494 6.79 3.02 13.74
N LYS A 495 8.11 2.89 13.50
CA LYS A 495 9.05 2.24 14.43
C LYS A 495 9.11 2.93 15.77
N ASP A 496 9.19 4.25 15.76
CA ASP A 496 9.34 5.04 16.99
C ASP A 496 8.09 5.01 17.85
N VAL A 497 6.91 4.97 17.21
CA VAL A 497 5.60 4.79 17.88
C VAL A 497 5.48 3.38 18.46
N GLU A 498 5.85 2.34 17.72
CA GLU A 498 5.83 0.96 18.23
C GLU A 498 6.79 0.78 19.41
N ARG A 499 8.02 1.30 19.31
CA ARG A 499 8.96 1.30 20.43
C ARG A 499 8.38 2.03 21.64
N ALA A 500 7.78 3.20 21.45
CA ALA A 500 7.13 3.91 22.56
C ALA A 500 6.00 3.13 23.19
N LEU A 501 5.23 2.37 22.40
CA LEU A 501 4.18 1.51 22.91
C LEU A 501 4.75 0.38 23.77
N VAL A 502 5.85 -0.25 23.35
CA VAL A 502 6.58 -1.25 24.15
C VAL A 502 7.07 -0.62 25.46
N ASP A 503 7.73 0.54 25.41
CA ASP A 503 8.21 1.26 26.60
C ASP A 503 7.06 1.54 27.59
N ILE A 504 5.90 1.97 27.08
CA ILE A 504 4.72 2.27 27.89
C ILE A 504 4.17 1.00 28.56
N VAL A 505 4.09 -0.11 27.83
CA VAL A 505 3.58 -1.38 28.36
C VAL A 505 4.54 -1.96 29.39
N GLU A 506 5.85 -1.84 29.18
CA GLU A 506 6.87 -2.24 30.15
C GLU A 506 6.71 -1.43 31.45
N GLN A 507 6.76 -0.10 31.33
CA GLN A 507 6.75 0.81 32.48
C GLN A 507 5.42 0.79 33.25
N HIS A 508 4.28 0.87 32.55
CA HIS A 508 2.97 1.05 33.19
C HIS A 508 2.20 -0.26 33.36
N GLY A 509 2.55 -1.31 32.62
CA GLY A 509 2.03 -2.66 32.81
C GLY A 509 2.82 -3.49 33.81
N GLY A 510 3.98 -3.01 34.28
CA GLY A 510 4.87 -3.76 35.19
C GLY A 510 5.38 -5.06 34.55
N ARG A 511 5.61 -5.04 33.24
CA ARG A 511 6.03 -6.19 32.45
C ARG A 511 7.53 -6.15 32.21
N SER A 512 8.17 -7.29 31.94
CA SER A 512 9.52 -7.30 31.37
C SER A 512 9.49 -6.81 29.91
N ALA A 513 10.64 -6.40 29.38
CA ALA A 513 10.79 -6.00 27.98
C ALA A 513 10.22 -7.05 27.00
N ASP A 514 10.58 -8.33 27.16
CA ASP A 514 10.06 -9.42 26.30
C ASP A 514 8.53 -9.57 26.40
N ALA A 515 7.97 -9.43 27.60
CA ALA A 515 6.53 -9.52 27.81
C ALA A 515 5.78 -8.29 27.28
N ALA A 516 6.42 -7.13 27.21
CA ALA A 516 5.88 -5.93 26.59
C ALA A 516 5.85 -6.05 25.06
N VAL A 517 6.93 -6.57 24.45
CA VAL A 517 6.96 -6.90 23.02
C VAL A 517 5.86 -7.91 22.66
N ALA A 518 5.75 -9.00 23.45
CA ALA A 518 4.71 -10.00 23.24
C ALA A 518 3.29 -9.43 23.38
N TYR A 519 3.08 -8.46 24.28
CA TYR A 519 1.78 -7.79 24.42
C TYR A 519 1.41 -6.98 23.18
N VAL A 520 2.35 -6.20 22.62
CA VAL A 520 2.10 -5.43 21.38
C VAL A 520 1.84 -6.38 20.21
N ALA A 521 2.57 -7.49 20.10
CA ALA A 521 2.31 -8.52 19.11
C ALA A 521 0.91 -9.14 19.27
N ALA A 522 0.45 -9.37 20.51
CA ALA A 522 -0.89 -9.85 20.79
C ALA A 522 -1.98 -8.84 20.39
N LEU A 523 -1.75 -7.52 20.56
CA LEU A 523 -2.66 -6.49 20.07
C LEU A 523 -2.81 -6.53 18.54
N LYS A 524 -1.69 -6.69 17.82
CA LYS A 524 -1.69 -6.84 16.35
C LYS A 524 -2.50 -8.08 15.93
N LYS A 525 -2.19 -9.23 16.53
CA LYS A 525 -2.90 -10.50 16.27
C LYS A 525 -4.40 -10.43 16.56
N ALA A 526 -4.79 -9.64 17.57
CA ALA A 526 -6.20 -9.43 17.92
C ALA A 526 -6.90 -8.35 17.07
N GLY A 527 -6.23 -7.75 16.07
CA GLY A 527 -6.78 -6.66 15.25
C GLY A 527 -6.98 -5.34 16.01
N ARG A 528 -6.43 -5.23 17.22
CA ARG A 528 -6.53 -4.05 18.11
C ARG A 528 -5.40 -3.05 17.89
N TYR A 529 -4.34 -3.44 17.19
CA TYR A 529 -3.32 -2.54 16.65
C TYR A 529 -3.43 -2.57 15.12
N GLN A 530 -3.68 -1.42 14.50
CA GLN A 530 -3.83 -1.27 13.06
C GLN A 530 -2.87 -0.19 12.54
N ALA A 531 -2.31 -0.38 11.35
CA ALA A 531 -1.39 0.58 10.75
C ALA A 531 -1.66 0.79 9.26
N ASP A 532 -1.71 2.05 8.84
CA ASP A 532 -1.70 2.49 7.44
C ASP A 532 -0.49 3.42 7.23
N VAL A 533 0.67 2.82 6.94
CA VAL A 533 1.96 3.52 6.89
C VAL A 533 2.60 3.42 5.51
N TYR A 534 3.22 4.51 5.04
CA TYR A 534 3.73 4.69 3.68
C TYR A 534 5.09 5.40 3.58
#